data_AF-A0A853B845-F1
#
_entry.id   AF-A0A853B845-F1
#
_cell.length_a   1.000
_cell.length_b   1.000
_cell.length_c   1.000
_cell.angle_alpha   90.00
_cell.angle_beta   90.00
_cell.angle_gamma   90.00
#
_symmetry.space_group_name_H-M   'P 1'
#
loop_
_entity.id
_entity.type
_entity.pdbx_description
1 polymer ?
#
loop_
_entity_poly.entity_id
_entity_poly.type
_entity_poly.pdbx_seq_one_letter_code
_entity_poly.pdbx_strand_id
1 'polypeptide(L)' 'MSETTPPEGDYTESGVPSFDFVRDRIENRYATSLGSTELAGETPEASDFEEKMADRDRAAKDKLEEIRRSMRGE' A
#
# COMPACT_ATOMS: atom_id res chain seq x y z
N MET A 1 11.71 6.25 42.72
CA MET A 1 11.63 5.53 41.43
C MET A 1 10.60 4.44 41.64
N SER A 2 9.36 4.64 41.20
CA SER A 2 8.35 3.57 41.25
C SER A 2 8.60 2.66 40.06
N GLU A 3 9.13 1.49 40.34
CA GLU A 3 9.19 0.38 39.39
C GLU A 3 7.78 -0.19 39.27
N THR A 4 7.09 0.18 38.19
CA THR A 4 5.85 -0.49 37.78
C THR A 4 6.25 -1.76 37.06
N THR A 5 6.24 -2.87 37.79
CA THR A 5 6.11 -4.18 37.15
C THR A 5 4.80 -4.15 36.37
N PRO A 6 4.80 -4.36 35.04
CA PRO A 6 3.55 -4.41 34.29
C PRO A 6 2.71 -5.56 34.86
N PRO A 7 1.39 -5.36 35.08
CA PRO A 7 0.49 -6.45 35.44
C PRO A 7 0.49 -7.52 34.33
N GLU A 8 -0.12 -8.69 34.58
CA GLU A 8 -0.21 -9.82 33.60
C GLU A 8 -1.08 -9.50 32.36
N GLY A 9 -0.99 -8.31 31.79
CA GLY A 9 -1.72 -7.88 30.60
C GLY A 9 -0.97 -6.83 29.78
N ASP A 10 -1.55 -6.49 28.64
CA ASP A 10 -0.96 -5.59 27.65
C ASP A 10 -0.79 -4.14 28.13
N TYR A 11 -1.41 -3.78 29.25
CA TYR A 11 -1.45 -2.43 29.80
C TYR A 11 -1.25 -2.42 31.31
N THR A 12 -0.59 -1.38 31.83
CA THR A 12 -0.54 -1.06 33.25
C THR A 12 -1.93 -0.65 33.77
N GLU A 13 -2.12 -0.64 35.08
CA GLU A 13 -3.36 -0.15 35.72
C GLU A 13 -3.69 1.31 35.36
N SER A 14 -2.67 2.11 35.05
CA SER A 14 -2.80 3.49 34.56
C SER A 14 -3.07 3.60 33.04
N GLY A 15 -3.22 2.46 32.35
CA GLY A 15 -3.51 2.40 30.92
C GLY A 15 -2.29 2.60 30.00
N VAL A 16 -1.07 2.50 30.53
CA VAL A 16 0.16 2.61 29.74
C VAL A 16 0.47 1.23 29.13
N PRO A 17 0.67 1.11 27.81
CA PRO A 17 0.96 -0.18 27.20
C PRO A 17 2.33 -0.72 27.63
N SER A 18 2.45 -2.04 27.73
CA SER A 18 3.72 -2.71 27.98
C SER A 18 4.64 -2.61 26.76
N PHE A 19 5.96 -2.74 26.99
CA PHE A 19 6.93 -2.73 25.90
C PHE A 19 6.69 -3.87 24.91
N ASP A 20 6.42 -5.07 25.41
CA ASP A 20 6.16 -6.25 24.58
C ASP A 20 4.91 -6.05 23.70
N PHE A 21 3.83 -5.51 24.25
CA PHE A 21 2.62 -5.23 23.47
C PHE A 21 2.86 -4.21 22.35
N VAL A 22 3.66 -3.16 22.61
CA VAL A 22 4.03 -2.18 21.58
C VAL A 22 4.91 -2.83 20.51
N ARG A 23 5.90 -3.64 20.90
CA ARG A 23 6.77 -4.38 19.97
C ARG A 23 5.94 -5.28 19.05
N ASP A 24 5.11 -6.14 19.62
CA ASP A 24 4.31 -7.10 18.88
C ASP A 24 3.33 -6.39 17.92
N ARG A 25 2.77 -5.24 18.33
CA ARG A 25 1.92 -4.41 17.46
C ARG A 25 2.69 -3.78 16.30
N ILE A 26 3.93 -3.36 16.49
CA ILE A 26 4.79 -2.81 15.44
C ILE A 26 5.16 -3.93 14.46
N GLU A 27 5.60 -5.08 14.96
CA GLU A 27 5.98 -6.24 14.13
C GLU A 27 4.81 -6.73 13.27
N ASN A 28 3.61 -6.85 13.85
CA ASN A 28 2.40 -7.22 13.11
C ASN A 28 2.06 -6.21 12.01
N ARG A 29 2.13 -4.90 12.29
CA ARG A 29 1.90 -3.86 11.28
C ARG A 29 2.96 -3.90 10.18
N TYR A 30 4.22 -4.10 10.53
CA TYR A 30 5.31 -4.19 9.58
C TYR A 30 5.14 -5.39 8.65
N ALA A 31 4.91 -6.59 9.21
CA ALA A 31 4.61 -7.80 8.45
C ALA A 31 3.39 -7.63 7.54
N THR A 32 2.32 -7.02 8.04
CA THR A 32 1.11 -6.73 7.24
C THR A 32 1.43 -5.77 6.10
N SER A 33 2.21 -4.72 6.36
CA SER A 33 2.55 -3.73 5.34
C SER A 33 3.37 -4.34 4.20
N LEU A 34 4.29 -5.25 4.51
CA LEU A 34 5.08 -5.98 3.50
C LEU A 34 4.19 -6.83 2.58
N GLY A 35 3.18 -7.53 3.11
CA GLY A 35 2.27 -8.34 2.30
C GLY A 35 1.13 -7.56 1.64
N SER A 36 0.76 -6.40 2.18
CA SER A 36 -0.40 -5.62 1.70
C SER A 36 -0.21 -5.05 0.31
N THR A 37 1.02 -4.74 -0.12
CA THR A 37 1.29 -4.22 -1.46
C THR A 37 1.14 -5.29 -2.53
N GLU A 38 1.52 -6.53 -2.22
CA GLU A 38 1.34 -7.68 -3.11
C GLU A 38 -0.15 -8.01 -3.25
N LEU A 39 -0.85 -8.11 -2.11
CA LEU A 39 -2.30 -8.37 -2.09
C LEU A 39 -3.10 -7.25 -2.76
N ALA A 40 -2.70 -5.98 -2.61
CA ALA A 40 -3.36 -4.88 -3.29
C ALA A 40 -3.25 -5.00 -4.82
N GLY A 41 -2.11 -5.46 -5.35
CA GLY A 41 -1.93 -5.72 -6.78
C GLY A 41 -2.77 -6.89 -7.32
N GLU A 42 -3.13 -7.85 -6.47
CA GLU A 42 -3.94 -9.02 -6.84
C GLU A 42 -5.46 -8.79 -6.73
N THR A 43 -5.90 -7.57 -6.39
CA THR A 43 -7.33 -7.26 -6.33
C THR A 43 -7.94 -7.07 -7.73
N PRO A 44 -9.23 -7.42 -7.93
CA PRO A 44 -9.95 -7.11 -9.16
C PRO A 44 -9.90 -5.61 -9.51
N GLU A 45 -9.98 -4.74 -8.50
CA GLU A 45 -9.92 -3.28 -8.67
C GLU A 45 -8.55 -2.79 -9.17
N ALA A 46 -7.46 -3.42 -8.73
CA ALA A 46 -6.12 -3.14 -9.26
C ALA A 46 -5.98 -3.58 -10.71
N SER A 47 -6.50 -4.76 -11.06
CA SER A 47 -6.51 -5.26 -12.45
C SER A 47 -7.30 -4.31 -13.37
N ASP A 48 -8.48 -3.86 -12.96
CA ASP A 48 -9.30 -2.90 -13.71
C ASP A 48 -8.60 -1.54 -13.88
N PHE A 49 -7.84 -1.10 -12.88
CA PHE A 49 -7.08 0.14 -12.96
C PHE A 49 -5.90 0.03 -13.93
N GLU A 50 -5.17 -1.10 -13.90
CA GLU A 50 -4.09 -1.40 -14.83
C GLU A 50 -4.60 -1.47 -16.28
N GLU A 51 -5.74 -2.11 -16.53
CA GLU A 51 -6.37 -2.17 -17.85
C GLU A 51 -6.70 -0.77 -18.37
N LYS A 52 -7.33 0.08 -17.55
CA LYS A 52 -7.64 1.47 -17.92
C LYS A 52 -6.39 2.28 -18.25
N MET A 53 -5.30 2.08 -17.51
CA MET A 53 -4.02 2.74 -17.79
C MET A 53 -3.42 2.25 -19.12
N ALA A 54 -3.45 0.94 -19.38
CA ALA A 54 -2.97 0.36 -20.63
C ALA A 54 -3.76 0.87 -21.85
N ASP A 55 -5.08 0.98 -21.73
CA ASP A 55 -5.94 1.52 -22.78
C ASP A 55 -5.68 3.00 -23.03
N ARG A 56 -5.51 3.80 -21.97
CA ARG A 56 -5.14 5.22 -22.08
C ARG A 56 -3.80 5.38 -22.79
N ASP A 57 -2.81 4.55 -22.45
CA ASP A 57 -1.48 4.61 -23.05
C ASP A 57 -1.50 4.18 -24.52
N ARG A 58 -2.34 3.20 -24.88
CA ARG A 58 -2.57 2.82 -26.29
C ARG A 58 -3.20 3.98 -27.07
N ALA A 59 -4.28 4.56 -26.55
CA ALA A 59 -4.94 5.70 -27.18
C ALA A 59 -3.99 6.91 -27.33
N ALA A 60 -3.14 7.16 -26.34
CA ALA A 60 -2.12 8.22 -26.42
C ALA A 60 -1.10 7.95 -27.52
N LYS A 61 -0.62 6.70 -27.66
CA LYS A 61 0.30 6.30 -28.73
C LYS A 61 -0.34 6.47 -30.10
N ASP A 62 -1.57 5.97 -30.28
CA ASP A 62 -2.30 6.08 -31.55
C ASP A 62 -2.49 7.55 -31.95
N LYS A 63 -2.83 8.41 -30.99
CA LYS A 63 -2.98 9.85 -31.25
C LYS A 63 -1.66 10.50 -31.63
N LEU A 64 -0.55 10.13 -30.98
CA LEU A 64 0.78 10.63 -31.33
C LEU A 64 1.20 10.19 -32.73
N GLU A 65 0.84 8.98 -33.16
CA GLU A 65 1.07 8.51 -34.53
C GLU A 65 0.26 9.29 -35.56
N GLU A 66 -1.02 9.54 -35.29
CA GLU A 66 -1.88 10.37 -36.15
C GLU A 66 -1.27 11.77 -36.35
N ILE A 67 -0.83 12.41 -35.26
CA ILE A 67 -0.17 13.73 -35.32
C ILE A 67 1.09 13.65 -36.18
N ARG A 68 1.92 12.62 -36.02
CA ARG A 68 3.15 12.47 -36.82
C ARG A 68 2.86 12.29 -38.32
N ARG A 69 1.82 11.53 -38.68
CA ARG A 69 1.39 11.37 -40.09
C ARG A 69 0.92 12.70 -40.66
N SER A 70 0.08 13.42 -39.92
CA SER A 70 -0.38 14.77 -40.31
C SER A 70 0.78 15.75 -40.51
N MET A 71 1.81 15.70 -39.66
CA MET A 71 3.02 16.54 -39.83
C MET A 71 3.88 16.14 -41.04
N ARG A 72 3.84 14.88 -41.48
CA ARG A 72 4.55 14.38 -42.66
C ARG A 72 3.78 14.61 -43.96
N GLY A 73 2.51 15.01 -43.90
CA GLY A 73 1.65 15.20 -45.06
C GLY A 73 1.10 13.90 -45.63
N GLU A 74 1.02 12.85 -44.82
CA GLU A 74 0.39 11.56 -45.13
C GLU A 74 -1.11 11.56 -44.81
#